data_AF-A0A6I4WHG5-F1
#
_entry.id   AF-A0A6I4WHG5-F1
#
_cell.length_a   1.000
_cell.length_b   1.000
_cell.length_c   1.000
_cell.angle_alpha   90.00
_cell.angle_beta   90.00
_cell.angle_gamma   90.00
#
_symmetry.space_group_name_H-M   'P 1'
#
loop_
_entity.id
_entity.type
_entity.pdbx_description
1 polymer ?
#
loop_
_entity_poly.entity_id
_entity_poly.type
_entity_poly.pdbx_seq_one_letter_code
_entity_poly.pdbx_strand_id
1 'polypeptide(L)'
;MFRERIIVDGSLTVTPGGYALAVRLPWYRALPVSAVEQLDVALDGVRAPADAISFEVNGRARSLAAARDDWDESWYVLDDGVVRVAAEVPPGSAHEVEVVLGVRIPYLPVAGKPLLMTERCVKTMSVKETAV
;
A
#
# COMPACT_ATOMS: atom_id res chain seq x y z
N MET A 1 -4.38 -2.08 -14.96
CA MET A 1 -5.85 -2.41 -14.88
C MET A 1 -6.17 -2.60 -13.40
N PHE A 2 -7.25 -2.04 -12.86
CA PHE A 2 -7.58 -1.93 -11.41
C PHE A 2 -6.82 -0.89 -10.57
N ARG A 3 -6.02 0.00 -11.18
CA ARG A 3 -5.28 1.04 -10.44
C ARG A 3 -6.16 1.89 -9.51
N GLU A 4 -7.38 2.23 -9.94
CA GLU A 4 -8.33 3.05 -9.17
C GLU A 4 -8.83 2.35 -7.89
N ARG A 5 -8.57 1.04 -7.76
CA ARG A 5 -8.94 0.22 -6.60
C ARG A 5 -7.75 -0.07 -5.70
N ILE A 6 -6.56 0.43 -6.01
CA ILE A 6 -5.37 0.26 -5.14
C ILE A 6 -5.67 0.86 -3.78
N ILE A 7 -6.29 2.03 -3.70
CA ILE A 7 -6.71 2.63 -2.43
C ILE A 7 -8.17 2.26 -2.17
N VAL A 8 -8.44 1.65 -1.01
CA VAL A 8 -9.80 1.33 -0.56
C VAL A 8 -10.49 2.61 -0.09
N ASP A 9 -11.66 2.91 -0.65
CA ASP A 9 -12.40 4.13 -0.36
C ASP A 9 -12.76 4.27 1.12
N GLY A 10 -12.52 5.47 1.67
CA GLY A 10 -12.85 5.78 3.06
C GLY A 10 -12.08 4.97 4.09
N SER A 11 -10.92 4.39 3.72
CA SER A 11 -10.06 3.62 4.62
C SER A 11 -9.03 4.46 5.38
N LEU A 12 -8.92 5.76 5.08
CA LEU A 12 -7.98 6.64 5.77
C LEU A 12 -8.39 6.82 7.23
N THR A 13 -7.49 6.45 8.13
CA THR A 13 -7.67 6.53 9.57
C THR A 13 -6.49 7.20 10.24
N VAL A 14 -6.75 8.04 11.25
CA VAL A 14 -5.69 8.51 12.16
C VAL A 14 -5.41 7.43 13.19
N THR A 15 -4.13 7.25 13.49
CA THR A 15 -3.61 6.34 14.51
C THR A 15 -2.76 7.13 15.51
N PRO A 16 -2.49 6.61 16.72
CA PRO A 16 -1.65 7.32 17.69
C PRO A 16 -0.24 7.70 17.19
N GLY A 17 0.29 7.00 16.19
CA GLY A 17 1.63 7.24 15.62
C GLY A 17 1.64 7.83 14.21
N GLY A 18 0.48 8.21 13.66
CA GLY A 18 0.38 8.74 12.30
C GLY A 18 -0.94 8.35 11.63
N TYR A 19 -0.90 7.76 10.44
CA TYR A 19 -2.13 7.34 9.73
C TYR A 19 -2.02 5.97 9.09
N ALA A 20 -3.18 5.39 8.78
CA ALA A 20 -3.28 4.13 8.06
C ALA A 20 -4.33 4.21 6.96
N LEU A 21 -4.12 3.45 5.89
CA LEU A 21 -5.09 3.22 4.83
C LEU A 21 -5.05 1.77 4.36
N ALA A 22 -6.15 1.29 3.82
CA ALA A 22 -6.21 -0.03 3.21
C ALA A 22 -5.89 0.07 1.71
N VAL A 23 -5.06 -0.87 1.24
CA VAL A 23 -4.69 -1.01 -0.17
C VAL A 23 -5.03 -2.39 -0.70
N ARG A 24 -5.21 -2.51 -2.01
CA ARG A 24 -5.45 -3.78 -2.70
C ARG A 24 -4.45 -4.04 -3.79
N LEU A 25 -4.19 -5.33 -4.02
CA LEU A 25 -3.34 -5.81 -5.08
C LEU A 25 -3.94 -5.43 -6.46
N PRO A 26 -3.22 -4.68 -7.31
CA PRO A 26 -3.71 -4.27 -8.63
C PRO A 26 -3.56 -5.38 -9.68
N TRP A 27 -3.75 -6.65 -9.28
CA TRP A 27 -3.52 -7.82 -10.12
C TRP A 27 -4.62 -8.86 -9.95
N TYR A 28 -4.81 -9.72 -10.94
CA TYR A 28 -5.94 -10.66 -10.99
C TYR A 28 -5.66 -12.00 -10.29
N ARG A 29 -4.45 -12.21 -9.76
CA ARG A 29 -4.07 -13.40 -9.00
C ARG A 29 -3.29 -13.00 -7.76
N ALA A 30 -3.38 -13.83 -6.72
CA ALA A 30 -2.56 -13.68 -5.54
C ALA A 30 -1.07 -13.67 -5.94
N LEU A 31 -0.29 -12.87 -5.23
CA LEU A 31 1.16 -12.80 -5.37
C LEU A 31 1.80 -13.05 -3.99
N PRO A 32 3.02 -13.60 -3.94
CA PRO A 32 3.77 -13.61 -2.70
C PRO A 32 4.01 -12.18 -2.23
N VAL A 33 4.08 -11.91 -0.93
CA VAL A 33 4.32 -10.56 -0.42
C VAL A 33 5.67 -10.01 -0.88
N SER A 34 6.67 -10.88 -1.05
CA SER A 34 7.96 -10.57 -1.70
C SER A 34 7.88 -10.09 -3.16
N ALA A 35 6.70 -10.14 -3.78
CA ALA A 35 6.46 -9.52 -5.08
C ALA A 35 6.27 -7.99 -4.99
N VAL A 36 6.05 -7.42 -3.80
CA VAL A 36 5.92 -5.97 -3.61
C VAL A 36 7.31 -5.35 -3.67
N GLU A 37 7.59 -4.62 -4.75
CA GLU A 37 8.89 -4.02 -5.04
C GLU A 37 8.95 -2.53 -4.68
N GLN A 38 7.80 -1.86 -4.70
CA GLN A 38 7.67 -0.43 -4.42
C GLN A 38 6.36 -0.15 -3.68
N LEU A 39 6.44 0.67 -2.64
CA LEU A 39 5.29 1.19 -1.91
C LEU A 39 5.63 2.61 -1.46
N ASP A 40 5.17 3.60 -2.23
CA ASP A 40 5.27 5.00 -1.85
C ASP A 40 3.91 5.53 -1.44
N VAL A 41 3.88 6.37 -0.41
CA VAL A 41 2.69 7.08 0.04
C VAL A 41 2.96 8.57 0.08
N ALA A 42 2.02 9.38 -0.37
CA ALA A 42 2.00 10.80 -0.12
C ALA A 42 0.63 11.25 0.40
N LEU A 43 0.64 12.23 1.30
CA LEU A 43 -0.54 12.84 1.88
C LEU A 43 -0.49 14.34 1.62
N ASP A 44 -1.50 14.89 0.96
CA ASP A 44 -1.56 16.30 0.52
C ASP A 44 -0.29 16.77 -0.20
N GLY A 45 0.26 15.90 -1.06
CA GLY A 45 1.49 16.15 -1.81
C GLY A 45 2.79 15.95 -1.03
N VAL A 46 2.73 15.67 0.28
CA VAL A 46 3.91 15.38 1.12
C VAL A 46 4.20 13.88 1.11
N ARG A 47 5.29 13.50 0.45
CA ARG A 47 5.76 12.10 0.38
C ARG A 47 6.30 11.64 1.72
N ALA A 48 5.83 10.47 2.18
CA ALA A 48 6.32 9.82 3.38
C ALA A 48 7.73 9.24 3.17
N PRO A 49 8.64 9.36 4.15
CA PRO A 49 9.90 8.61 4.17
C PRO A 49 9.66 7.10 4.11
N ALA A 50 10.49 6.36 3.37
CA ALA A 50 10.30 4.92 3.18
C ALA A 50 10.41 4.11 4.49
N ASP A 51 11.22 4.60 5.44
CA ASP A 51 11.39 4.03 6.79
C ASP A 51 10.21 4.34 7.73
N ALA A 52 9.37 5.32 7.39
CA ALA A 52 8.12 5.61 8.09
C ALA A 52 6.95 4.74 7.61
N ILE A 53 7.10 3.99 6.52
CA ILE A 53 6.04 3.17 5.91
C ILE A 53 6.18 1.72 6.38
N SER A 54 5.09 1.17 6.89
CA SER A 54 4.94 -0.28 7.12
C SER A 54 3.75 -0.83 6.33
N PHE A 55 3.91 -2.06 5.87
CA PHE A 55 2.93 -2.80 5.09
C PHE A 55 2.52 -4.05 5.87
N GLU A 56 1.22 -4.19 6.09
CA GLU A 56 0.62 -5.29 6.83
C GLU A 56 -0.27 -6.10 5.90
N VAL A 57 0.00 -7.39 5.82
CA VAL A 57 -0.80 -8.40 5.13
C VAL A 57 -0.94 -9.57 6.08
N ASN A 58 -2.11 -10.22 6.09
CA ASN A 58 -2.41 -11.36 6.97
C ASN A 58 -2.12 -11.11 8.47
N GLY A 59 -2.29 -9.86 8.94
CA GLY A 59 -2.03 -9.46 10.33
C GLY A 59 -0.55 -9.33 10.70
N ARG A 60 0.37 -9.42 9.74
CA ARG A 60 1.81 -9.24 9.95
C ARG A 60 2.31 -7.96 9.28
N ALA A 61 2.60 -6.96 10.10
CA ALA A 61 3.22 -5.71 9.67
C ALA A 61 4.73 -5.88 9.47
N ARG A 62 5.26 -5.34 8.38
CA ARG A 62 6.69 -5.31 8.06
C ARG A 62 7.08 -4.03 7.34
N SER A 63 8.38 -3.72 7.29
CA SER A 63 8.88 -2.73 6.33
C SER A 63 8.86 -3.32 4.91
N LEU A 64 8.90 -2.46 3.89
CA LEU A 64 9.04 -2.92 2.51
C LEU A 64 10.34 -3.72 2.29
N ALA A 65 11.41 -3.37 3.00
CA ALA A 65 12.67 -4.10 2.91
C ALA A 65 12.52 -5.55 3.41
N ALA A 66 11.86 -5.74 4.55
CA ALA A 66 11.61 -7.07 5.11
C ALA A 66 10.61 -7.89 4.28
N ALA A 67 9.63 -7.23 3.64
CA ALA A 67 8.66 -7.89 2.77
C ALA A 67 9.31 -8.68 1.61
N ARG A 68 10.49 -8.27 1.15
CA ARG A 68 11.25 -8.91 0.06
C ARG A 68 11.64 -10.35 0.35
N ASP A 69 11.76 -10.71 1.63
CA ASP A 69 12.14 -12.07 2.06
C ASP A 69 10.91 -12.97 2.33
N ASP A 70 9.69 -12.43 2.29
CA ASP A 70 8.46 -13.17 2.57
C ASP A 70 7.88 -13.80 1.28
N TRP A 71 8.50 -14.88 0.84
CA TRP A 71 8.11 -15.65 -0.35
C TRP A 71 7.04 -16.72 -0.07
N ASP A 72 6.87 -17.12 1.19
CA ASP A 72 5.91 -18.12 1.65
C ASP A 72 4.54 -17.53 1.99
N GLU A 73 4.46 -16.22 2.19
CA GLU A 73 3.24 -15.51 2.48
C GLU A 73 2.59 -14.94 1.21
N SER A 74 1.29 -15.18 1.03
CA SER A 74 0.52 -14.68 -0.12
C SER A 74 -0.34 -13.47 0.25
N TRP A 75 -0.37 -12.48 -0.64
CA TRP A 75 -1.37 -11.43 -0.64
C TRP A 75 -2.46 -11.78 -1.66
N TYR A 76 -3.66 -12.10 -1.16
CA TYR A 76 -4.80 -12.48 -2.01
C TYR A 76 -5.52 -11.25 -2.58
N VAL A 77 -6.09 -11.41 -3.78
CA VAL A 77 -6.67 -10.31 -4.58
C VAL A 77 -7.83 -9.59 -3.87
N LEU A 78 -8.58 -10.32 -3.04
CA LEU A 78 -9.73 -9.79 -2.33
C LEU A 78 -9.40 -9.27 -0.93
N ASP A 79 -8.17 -9.50 -0.47
CA ASP A 79 -7.74 -9.14 0.87
C ASP A 79 -7.11 -7.75 0.86
N ASP A 80 -7.50 -6.94 1.84
CA ASP A 80 -6.91 -5.63 2.05
C ASP A 80 -5.55 -5.79 2.74
N GLY A 81 -4.52 -5.15 2.17
CA GLY A 81 -3.30 -4.85 2.91
C GLY A 81 -3.46 -3.53 3.65
N VAL A 82 -2.86 -3.37 4.83
CA VAL A 82 -2.87 -2.09 5.56
C VAL A 82 -1.51 -1.42 5.42
N VAL A 83 -1.51 -0.19 4.92
CA VAL A 83 -0.33 0.67 4.90
C VAL A 83 -0.42 1.61 6.08
N ARG A 84 0.58 1.62 6.95
CA ARG A 84 0.69 2.56 8.06
C ARG A 84 1.88 3.47 7.83
N VAL A 85 1.69 4.76 8.07
CA VAL A 85 2.71 5.77 7.91
C VAL A 85 2.91 6.49 9.24
N ALA A 86 4.14 6.47 9.73
CA ALA A 86 4.56 7.21 10.91
C ALA A 86 4.81 8.68 10.59
N ALA A 87 3.73 9.43 10.35
CA ALA A 87 3.77 10.86 10.06
C ALA A 87 2.47 11.54 10.53
N GLU A 88 2.56 12.80 10.93
CA GLU A 88 1.39 13.59 11.30
C GLU A 88 0.42 13.77 10.13
N VAL A 89 -0.88 13.73 10.42
CA VAL A 89 -1.92 14.10 9.46
C VAL A 89 -2.13 15.61 9.55
N PRO A 90 -2.02 16.35 8.44
CA PRO A 90 -2.31 17.79 8.44
C PRO A 90 -3.73 18.07 8.97
N PRO A 91 -4.00 19.27 9.54
CA PRO A 91 -5.35 19.64 9.90
C PRO A 91 -6.28 19.64 8.68
N GLY A 92 -7.43 18.98 8.79
CA GLY A 92 -8.40 18.89 7.71
C GLY A 92 -9.43 17.78 7.94
N SER A 93 -10.55 17.85 7.22
CA SER A 93 -11.57 16.78 7.22
C SER A 93 -11.48 15.87 6.00
N ALA A 94 -10.66 16.23 5.02
CA ALA A 94 -10.41 15.47 3.81
C ALA A 94 -8.98 15.71 3.31
N HIS A 95 -8.30 14.64 2.90
CA HIS A 95 -6.93 14.68 2.41
C HIS A 95 -6.81 13.95 1.08
N GLU A 96 -5.91 14.43 0.24
CA GLU A 96 -5.48 13.71 -0.94
C GLU A 96 -4.42 12.68 -0.55
N VAL A 97 -4.72 11.40 -0.79
CA VAL A 97 -3.79 10.29 -0.60
C VAL A 97 -3.35 9.79 -1.96
N GLU A 98 -2.04 9.72 -2.16
CA GLU A 98 -1.42 9.07 -3.31
C GLU A 98 -0.69 7.81 -2.85
N VAL A 99 -0.90 6.71 -3.58
CA VAL A 99 -0.15 5.47 -3.46
C VAL A 99 0.47 5.11 -4.79
N VAL A 100 1.77 4.84 -4.80
CA VAL A 100 2.46 4.18 -5.91
C VAL A 100 2.83 2.78 -5.47
N LEU A 101 2.28 1.78 -6.16
CA LEU A 101 2.48 0.37 -5.86
C LEU A 101 3.13 -0.32 -7.05
N GLY A 102 4.33 -0.85 -6.82
CA GLY A 102 5.09 -1.65 -7.78
C GLY A 102 5.06 -3.13 -7.37
N VAL A 103 4.55 -3.98 -8.25
CA VAL A 103 4.51 -5.43 -8.04
C VAL A 103 5.18 -6.18 -9.19
N ARG A 104 6.04 -7.12 -8.83
CA ARG A 104 6.68 -8.06 -9.75
C ARG A 104 5.78 -9.25 -9.99
N ILE A 105 5.53 -9.61 -11.24
CA ILE A 105 4.72 -10.77 -11.64
C ILE A 105 5.67 -11.93 -11.99
N PRO A 106 5.97 -12.85 -11.04
CA PRO A 106 7.11 -13.77 -11.18
C PRO A 106 6.98 -14.73 -12.35
N TYR A 107 5.74 -15.08 -12.70
CA TYR A 107 5.40 -16.06 -13.73
C TYR A 107 5.12 -15.46 -15.11
N LEU A 108 5.23 -14.13 -15.26
CA LEU A 108 4.99 -13.45 -16.54
C LEU A 108 6.27 -12.79 -17.05
N PRO A 109 7.03 -13.45 -17.92
CA PRO A 109 8.26 -12.89 -18.46
C PRO A 109 7.99 -11.83 -19.54
N VAL A 110 8.71 -10.71 -19.47
CA VAL A 110 8.77 -9.65 -20.48
C VAL A 110 10.24 -9.34 -20.73
N ALA A 111 10.69 -9.49 -21.99
CA ALA A 111 12.09 -9.29 -22.38
C ALA A 111 13.13 -10.01 -21.48
N GLY A 112 12.81 -11.25 -21.07
CA GLY A 112 13.72 -12.10 -20.28
C GLY A 112 13.75 -11.81 -18.78
N LYS A 113 12.88 -10.94 -18.26
CA LYS A 113 12.73 -10.68 -16.82
C LYS A 113 11.25 -10.77 -16.42
N PRO A 114 10.93 -11.03 -15.15
CA PRO A 114 9.55 -10.90 -14.66
C PRO A 114 9.00 -9.49 -14.94
N LEU A 115 7.75 -9.39 -15.35
CA LEU A 115 7.06 -8.11 -15.49
C LEU A 115 7.08 -7.38 -14.15
N LEU A 116 7.57 -6.14 -14.14
CA LEU A 116 7.34 -5.19 -13.06
C LEU A 116 6.20 -4.25 -13.49
N MET A 117 5.11 -4.27 -12.74
CA MET A 117 3.98 -3.39 -12.95
C MET A 117 3.95 -2.35 -11.84
N THR A 118 4.06 -1.07 -12.21
CA THR A 118 3.94 0.06 -11.29
C THR A 118 2.69 0.84 -11.65
N GLU A 119 1.82 1.03 -10.66
CA GLU A 119 0.57 1.78 -10.82
C GLU A 119 0.50 2.87 -9.75
N ARG A 120 -0.10 4.00 -10.13
CA ARG A 120 -0.38 5.12 -9.24
C ARG A 120 -1.89 5.24 -9.04
N CYS A 121 -2.30 5.46 -7.79
CA CYS A 121 -3.68 5.75 -7.41
C CYS A 121 -3.69 7.00 -6.53
N VAL A 122 -4.62 7.91 -6.80
CA VAL A 122 -4.84 9.13 -6.02
C VAL A 122 -6.29 9.17 -5.61
N LYS A 123 -6.58 9.41 -4.33
CA LYS A 123 -7.94 9.57 -3.81
C LYS A 123 -8.01 10.65 -2.75
N THR A 124 -9.05 11.47 -2.82
CA THR A 124 -9.43 12.35 -1.71
C THR A 124 -10.33 11.58 -0.75
N MET A 125 -9.95 11.48 0.52
CA MET A 125 -10.69 10.75 1.53
C MET A 125 -10.82 11.56 2.82
N SER A 126 -11.97 11.44 3.47
CA SER A 126 -12.14 11.94 4.84
C SER A 126 -11.42 11.07 5.85
N VAL A 127 -10.84 11.72 6.86
CA VAL A 127 -10.20 11.04 7.98
C VAL A 127 -11.27 10.47 8.91
N LYS A 128 -11.12 9.20 9.26
CA LYS A 128 -11.83 8.61 10.40
C LYS A 128 -10.90 8.56 11.60
N GLU A 129 -11.41 8.92 12.78
CA GLU A 129 -10.70 8.63 14.02
C GLU A 129 -10.79 7.12 14.31
N THR A 130 -9.66 6.51 14.66
CA THR A 130 -9.68 5.15 15.19
C THR A 130 -10.32 5.19 16.57
N ALA A 131 -11.44 4.48 16.77
CA ALA A 131 -12.03 4.30 18.09
C ALA A 131 -11.01 3.56 18.98
N VAL A 132 -10.66 4.21 20.10
CA VAL A 132 -9.80 3.66 21.16
C VAL A 132 -10.50 2.50 21.86
#